data_AF-A0A6L7XB55-F1
#
_entry.id   AF-A0A6L7XB55-F1
#
_cell.length_a   1.000
_cell.length_b   1.000
_cell.length_c   1.000
_cell.angle_alpha   90.00
_cell.angle_beta   90.00
_cell.angle_gamma   90.00
#
_symmetry.space_group_name_H-M   'P 1'
#
loop_
_entity.id
_entity.type
_entity.pdbx_description
1 polymer ?
#
loop_
_entity_poly.entity_id
_entity_poly.type
_entity_poly.pdbx_seq_one_letter_code
_entity_poly.pdbx_strand_id
1 'polypeptide(L)'
;MTHSTGSGESAEPEYRLATADDAAAISDVIRDVVEGPNPVVFDRPWSVEEVSTWRRRLGNSGAIYVAVEGDNLLGFGALDYNTRQPDTCTLGVWLRSEWRRRGIGTVLAEYLLSHAREQNFRRVVGSLPDNNEAALSFLSAIGALAPLINPDSRFELPL
;
A
#
# COMPACT_ATOMS: atom_id res chain seq x y z
N MET A 1 10.28 -46.38 11.73
CA MET A 1 8.96 -46.01 12.29
C MET A 1 9.11 -44.60 12.83
N THR A 2 8.67 -43.60 12.05
CA THR A 2 7.43 -42.81 12.26
C THR A 2 7.69 -41.64 13.24
N HIS A 3 7.45 -40.36 12.96
CA HIS A 3 6.79 -39.67 11.86
C HIS A 3 7.33 -38.23 11.75
N SER A 4 7.16 -37.69 10.54
CA SER A 4 7.24 -36.29 10.17
C SER A 4 6.36 -35.37 11.03
N THR A 5 6.86 -34.17 11.31
CA THR A 5 6.06 -32.93 11.31
C THR A 5 6.93 -31.83 10.70
N GLY A 6 6.95 -31.79 9.37
CA GLY A 6 7.21 -30.54 8.67
C GLY A 6 5.92 -29.73 8.78
N SER A 7 5.82 -28.90 9.81
CA SER A 7 4.91 -27.76 9.77
C SER A 7 5.60 -26.75 8.88
N GLY A 8 5.09 -26.55 7.66
CA GLY A 8 5.46 -25.38 6.88
C GLY A 8 5.03 -24.16 7.68
N GLU A 9 5.95 -23.56 8.41
CA GLU A 9 5.77 -22.24 9.02
C GLU A 9 5.44 -21.29 7.87
N SER A 10 4.16 -20.97 7.71
CA SER A 10 3.77 -19.85 6.87
C SER A 10 4.28 -18.63 7.62
N ALA A 11 5.46 -18.14 7.24
CA ALA A 11 6.05 -16.99 7.89
C ALA A 11 5.05 -15.82 7.83
N GLU A 12 4.73 -15.22 8.97
CA GLU A 12 3.87 -14.05 8.97
C GLU A 12 4.60 -12.91 8.24
N PRO A 13 3.92 -12.19 7.32
CA PRO A 13 4.55 -11.08 6.62
C PRO A 13 4.96 -9.98 7.61
N GLU A 14 6.17 -9.47 7.47
CA GLU A 14 6.66 -8.30 8.18
C GLU A 14 6.16 -7.03 7.48
N TYR A 15 5.70 -6.06 8.26
CA TYR A 15 5.25 -4.76 7.78
C TYR A 15 6.16 -3.65 8.31
N ARG A 16 6.78 -2.90 7.41
CA ARG A 16 7.71 -1.82 7.79
C ARG A 16 7.74 -0.67 6.80
N LEU A 17 8.33 0.44 7.21
CA LEU A 17 8.60 1.56 6.30
C LEU A 17 9.64 1.15 5.25
N ALA A 18 9.43 1.59 4.01
CA ALA A 18 10.34 1.32 2.91
C ALA A 18 11.67 2.07 3.08
N THR A 19 12.77 1.36 2.87
CA THR A 19 14.13 1.89 2.80
C THR A 19 14.53 2.16 1.35
N ALA A 20 15.78 2.59 1.14
CA ALA A 20 16.31 2.76 -0.22
C ALA A 20 16.49 1.40 -0.93
N ASP A 21 16.80 0.34 -0.18
CA ASP A 21 17.02 -1.01 -0.71
C ASP A 21 15.75 -1.63 -1.31
N ASP A 22 14.57 -1.23 -0.82
CA ASP A 22 13.29 -1.75 -1.31
C ASP A 22 12.92 -1.21 -2.72
N ALA A 23 13.63 -0.21 -3.25
CA ALA A 23 13.25 0.45 -4.49
C ALA A 23 13.19 -0.51 -5.69
N ALA A 24 14.09 -1.50 -5.74
CA ALA A 24 14.09 -2.51 -6.80
C ALA A 24 12.89 -3.44 -6.68
N ALA A 25 12.58 -3.91 -5.47
CA ALA A 25 11.45 -4.78 -5.21
C ALA A 25 10.11 -4.07 -5.48
N ILE A 26 9.98 -2.80 -5.07
CA ILE A 26 8.78 -1.98 -5.34
C ILE A 26 8.61 -1.77 -6.86
N SER A 27 9.68 -1.47 -7.59
CA SER A 27 9.65 -1.37 -9.06
C SER A 27 9.13 -2.65 -9.71
N ASP A 28 9.54 -3.81 -9.19
CA ASP A 28 9.05 -5.10 -9.68
C ASP A 28 7.57 -5.35 -9.36
N VAL A 29 7.10 -4.98 -8.16
CA VAL A 29 5.67 -5.04 -7.83
C VAL A 29 4.87 -4.10 -8.73
N ILE A 30 5.34 -2.87 -8.99
CA ILE A 30 4.67 -1.94 -9.90
C ILE A 30 4.53 -2.57 -11.29
N ARG A 31 5.59 -3.23 -11.79
CA ARG A 31 5.54 -3.95 -13.06
C ARG A 31 4.46 -5.04 -13.04
N ASP A 32 4.46 -5.91 -12.03
CA ASP A 32 3.47 -7.00 -11.89
C ASP A 32 2.03 -6.48 -11.88
N VAL A 33 1.76 -5.42 -11.12
CA VAL A 33 0.39 -4.88 -11.01
C VAL A 33 -0.06 -4.11 -12.25
N VAL A 34 0.86 -3.51 -13.00
CA VAL A 34 0.57 -2.84 -14.28
C VAL A 34 0.35 -3.86 -15.40
N GLU A 35 1.14 -4.94 -15.43
CA GLU A 35 0.98 -6.03 -16.40
C GLU A 35 -0.19 -6.97 -16.05
N GLY A 36 -0.68 -6.87 -14.80
CA GLY A 36 -1.80 -7.65 -14.30
C GLY A 36 -3.15 -7.29 -14.94
N PRO A 37 -4.16 -8.15 -14.76
CA PRO A 37 -5.47 -7.99 -15.42
C PRO A 37 -6.33 -6.87 -14.84
N ASN A 38 -5.96 -6.29 -13.69
CA ASN A 38 -6.77 -5.30 -13.00
C ASN A 38 -6.15 -3.91 -13.18
N PRO A 39 -6.93 -2.90 -13.60
CA PRO A 39 -6.41 -1.56 -13.78
C PRO A 39 -5.86 -1.01 -12.46
N VAL A 40 -4.75 -0.28 -12.53
CA VAL A 40 -4.08 0.38 -11.40
C VAL A 40 -3.80 1.84 -11.74
N VAL A 41 -3.47 2.66 -10.74
CA VAL A 41 -3.17 4.09 -10.97
C VAL A 41 -1.87 4.31 -11.76
N PHE A 42 -1.00 3.29 -11.84
CA PHE A 42 0.24 3.38 -12.59
C PHE A 42 -0.04 3.14 -14.08
N ASP A 43 0.33 4.10 -14.92
CA ASP A 43 0.16 4.03 -16.38
C ASP A 43 1.17 3.08 -17.06
N ARG A 44 2.35 2.93 -16.46
CA ARG A 44 3.44 2.07 -16.95
C ARG A 44 4.28 1.53 -15.79
N PRO A 45 5.10 0.48 -16.03
CA PRO A 45 6.14 0.10 -15.08
C PRO A 45 7.11 1.26 -14.82
N TRP A 46 7.55 1.40 -13.58
CA TRP A 46 8.51 2.44 -13.16
C TRP A 46 9.89 1.84 -12.94
N SER A 47 10.95 2.59 -13.26
CA SER A 47 12.32 2.20 -12.96
C SER A 47 12.65 2.32 -11.46
N VAL A 48 13.75 1.69 -11.04
CA VAL A 48 14.26 1.79 -9.66
C VAL A 48 14.57 3.24 -9.28
N GLU A 49 15.10 4.04 -10.21
CA GLU A 49 15.38 5.46 -9.95
C GLU A 49 14.11 6.28 -9.80
N GLU A 50 13.04 5.96 -10.54
CA GLU A 50 11.74 6.62 -10.42
C GLU A 50 11.12 6.35 -9.05
N VAL A 51 11.10 5.09 -8.61
CA VAL A 51 10.66 4.72 -7.26
C VAL A 51 11.51 5.41 -6.18
N SER A 52 12.82 5.42 -6.35
CA SER A 52 13.73 6.11 -5.42
C SER A 52 13.46 7.61 -5.35
N THR A 53 13.16 8.23 -6.48
CA THR A 53 12.83 9.65 -6.57
C THR A 53 11.48 9.94 -5.94
N TRP A 54 10.49 9.09 -6.17
CA TRP A 54 9.18 9.18 -5.53
C TRP A 54 9.30 9.07 -4.00
N ARG A 55 10.01 8.05 -3.48
CA ARG A 55 10.27 7.90 -2.04
C ARG A 55 10.95 9.14 -1.45
N ARG A 56 11.97 9.70 -2.11
CA ARG A 56 12.63 10.93 -1.66
C ARG A 56 11.69 12.13 -1.66
N ARG A 57 10.80 12.25 -2.65
CA ARG A 57 9.80 13.32 -2.73
C ARG A 57 8.81 13.24 -1.57
N LEU A 58 8.38 12.04 -1.19
CA LEU A 58 7.46 11.83 -0.07
C LEU A 58 8.04 12.34 1.26
N GLY A 59 9.36 12.24 1.43
CA GLY A 59 10.06 12.75 2.61
C GLY A 59 9.48 12.17 3.90
N ASN A 60 9.18 13.03 4.87
CA ASN A 60 8.57 12.65 6.14
C ASN A 60 7.04 12.81 6.18
N SER A 61 6.47 13.53 5.20
CA SER A 61 5.02 13.80 5.16
C SER A 61 4.26 12.69 4.44
N GLY A 62 4.88 12.04 3.45
CA GLY A 62 4.38 10.82 2.86
C GLY A 62 5.10 9.59 3.40
N ALA A 63 4.57 8.42 3.09
CA ALA A 63 5.17 7.15 3.47
C ALA A 63 4.94 6.07 2.44
N ILE A 64 5.87 5.13 2.35
CA ILE A 64 5.67 3.86 1.65
C ILE A 64 5.90 2.78 2.70
N TYR A 65 4.88 1.95 2.94
CA TYR A 65 4.99 0.76 3.78
C TYR A 65 5.04 -0.48 2.88
N VAL A 66 5.91 -1.41 3.23
CA VAL A 66 6.13 -2.66 2.51
C VAL A 66 5.67 -3.84 3.35
N ALA A 67 5.13 -4.85 2.70
CA ALA A 67 4.84 -6.15 3.28
C ALA A 67 5.82 -7.17 2.70
N VAL A 68 6.69 -7.74 3.53
CA VAL A 68 7.76 -8.65 3.12
C VAL A 68 7.64 -10.00 3.83
N GLU A 69 7.89 -11.08 3.11
CA GLU A 69 8.00 -12.44 3.65
C GLU A 69 9.39 -12.97 3.28
N GLY A 70 10.32 -12.96 4.24
CA GLY A 70 11.74 -13.17 3.96
C GLY A 70 12.28 -12.10 3.02
N ASP A 71 12.86 -12.51 1.89
CA ASP A 71 13.39 -11.62 0.84
C ASP A 71 12.32 -11.19 -0.18
N ASN A 72 11.08 -11.69 -0.07
CA ASN A 72 10.04 -11.44 -1.06
C ASN A 72 9.15 -10.26 -0.67
N LEU A 73 9.10 -9.23 -1.51
CA LEU A 73 8.13 -8.17 -1.40
C LEU A 73 6.77 -8.62 -1.95
N LEU A 74 5.81 -8.83 -1.04
CA LEU A 74 4.46 -9.27 -1.36
C LEU A 74 3.61 -8.14 -1.95
N GLY A 75 3.90 -6.92 -1.50
CA GLY A 75 3.31 -5.68 -1.98
C GLY A 75 3.66 -4.50 -1.11
N PHE A 76 3.12 -3.34 -1.47
CA PHE A 76 3.36 -2.10 -0.76
C PHE A 76 2.12 -1.23 -0.76
N GLY A 77 2.07 -0.33 0.21
CA GLY A 77 1.09 0.73 0.27
C GLY A 77 1.80 2.08 0.37
N ALA A 78 1.23 3.10 -0.25
CA ALA A 78 1.79 4.43 -0.24
C ALA A 78 0.77 5.49 0.14
N LEU A 79 1.26 6.45 0.90
CA LEU A 79 0.57 7.69 1.26
C LEU A 79 1.33 8.82 0.57
N ASP A 80 0.72 9.36 -0.48
CA ASP A 80 1.21 10.56 -1.18
C ASP A 80 0.43 11.76 -0.68
N TYR A 81 1.08 12.92 -0.61
CA TYR A 81 0.44 14.14 -0.15
C TYR A 81 0.39 15.15 -1.28
N ASN A 82 -0.69 15.90 -1.33
CA ASN A 82 -0.86 16.90 -2.38
C ASN A 82 -0.31 18.25 -1.90
N THR A 83 0.78 18.74 -2.50
CA THR A 83 1.35 20.05 -2.15
C THR A 83 0.38 21.22 -2.38
N ARG A 84 -0.63 21.06 -3.24
CA ARG A 84 -1.68 22.06 -3.48
C ARG A 84 -2.82 21.98 -2.46
N GLN A 85 -2.95 20.84 -1.77
CA GLN A 85 -3.95 20.59 -0.73
C GLN A 85 -3.25 19.94 0.46
N PRO A 86 -2.52 20.73 1.27
CA PRO A 86 -1.63 20.20 2.30
C PRO A 86 -2.34 19.37 3.38
N ASP A 87 -3.65 19.58 3.58
CA ASP A 87 -4.47 18.80 4.50
C ASP A 87 -4.96 17.46 3.92
N THR A 88 -4.65 17.17 2.64
CA THR A 88 -5.14 16.01 1.89
C THR A 88 -3.99 15.10 1.48
N CYS A 89 -4.11 13.81 1.83
CA CYS A 89 -3.26 12.74 1.33
C CYS A 89 -4.06 11.71 0.53
N THR A 90 -3.40 11.06 -0.43
CA THR A 90 -3.91 9.94 -1.19
C THR A 90 -3.29 8.65 -0.70
N LEU A 91 -4.11 7.64 -0.44
CA LEU A 91 -3.71 6.31 0.00
C LEU A 91 -3.95 5.30 -1.13
N GLY A 92 -2.94 4.51 -1.47
CA GLY A 92 -3.07 3.38 -2.38
C GLY A 92 -2.35 2.15 -1.86
N VAL A 93 -2.85 0.96 -2.19
CA VAL A 93 -2.26 -0.32 -1.82
C VAL A 93 -2.19 -1.21 -3.05
N TRP A 94 -1.00 -1.77 -3.30
CA TRP A 94 -0.73 -2.63 -4.45
C TRP A 94 -0.09 -3.92 -3.96
N LEU A 95 -0.74 -5.04 -4.28
CA LEU A 95 -0.27 -6.38 -3.95
C LEU A 95 -0.13 -7.19 -5.24
N ARG A 96 0.91 -8.03 -5.28
CA ARG A 96 1.03 -9.09 -6.27
C ARG A 96 -0.20 -9.98 -6.24
N SER A 97 -0.61 -10.46 -7.40
CA SER A 97 -1.90 -11.15 -7.57
C SER A 97 -2.05 -12.40 -6.68
N GLU A 98 -0.96 -13.12 -6.44
CA GLU A 98 -0.90 -14.36 -5.65
C GLU A 98 -1.06 -14.16 -4.12
N TRP A 99 -0.87 -12.93 -3.63
CA TRP A 99 -0.92 -12.56 -2.20
C TRP A 99 -2.17 -11.75 -1.82
N ARG A 100 -3.10 -11.55 -2.76
CA ARG A 100 -4.38 -10.85 -2.52
C ARG A 100 -5.34 -11.69 -1.66
N ARG A 101 -6.32 -11.03 -1.05
CA ARG A 101 -7.37 -11.64 -0.19
C ARG A 101 -6.86 -12.42 1.03
N ARG A 102 -5.67 -12.09 1.52
CA ARG A 102 -5.07 -12.64 2.76
C ARG A 102 -4.99 -11.63 3.90
N GLY A 103 -5.70 -10.50 3.82
CA GLY A 103 -5.67 -9.42 4.82
C GLY A 103 -4.45 -8.49 4.74
N ILE A 104 -3.40 -8.83 3.98
CA ILE A 104 -2.17 -8.03 3.85
C ILE A 104 -2.44 -6.57 3.45
N GLY A 105 -3.35 -6.36 2.50
CA GLY A 105 -3.68 -5.02 2.04
C GLY A 105 -4.38 -4.18 3.12
N THR A 106 -5.22 -4.81 3.95
CA THR A 106 -5.88 -4.15 5.07
C THR A 106 -4.84 -3.71 6.08
N VAL A 107 -3.93 -4.59 6.48
CA VAL A 107 -2.85 -4.25 7.42
C VAL A 107 -2.01 -3.08 6.89
N LEU A 108 -1.58 -3.11 5.62
CA LEU A 108 -0.87 -1.98 5.00
C LEU A 108 -1.67 -0.67 5.07
N ALA A 109 -2.98 -0.72 4.81
CA ALA A 109 -3.84 0.46 4.91
C ALA A 109 -3.96 0.99 6.35
N GLU A 110 -3.96 0.12 7.37
CA GLU A 110 -3.96 0.53 8.78
C GLU A 110 -2.67 1.29 9.14
N TYR A 111 -1.50 0.82 8.68
CA TYR A 111 -0.23 1.55 8.82
C TYR A 111 -0.28 2.92 8.15
N LEU A 112 -0.83 3.00 6.93
CA LEU A 112 -0.96 4.26 6.20
C LEU A 112 -1.94 5.23 6.87
N LEU A 113 -3.08 4.76 7.38
CA LEU A 113 -4.05 5.57 8.12
C LEU A 113 -3.47 6.11 9.44
N SER A 114 -2.69 5.27 10.13
CA SER A 114 -1.96 5.67 11.34
C SER A 114 -0.93 6.74 11.02
N HIS A 115 -0.14 6.55 9.95
CA HIS A 115 0.81 7.57 9.49
C HIS A 115 0.10 8.87 9.09
N ALA A 116 -1.05 8.77 8.40
CA ALA A 116 -1.84 9.94 8.03
C ALA A 116 -2.24 10.78 9.24
N ARG A 117 -2.62 10.09 10.33
CA ARG A 117 -2.96 10.70 11.62
C ARG A 117 -1.75 11.37 12.25
N GLU A 118 -0.61 10.70 12.30
CA GLU A 118 0.64 11.25 12.85
C GLU A 118 1.08 12.52 12.13
N GLN A 119 0.89 12.56 10.80
CA GLN A 119 1.15 13.74 9.97
C GLN A 119 0.02 14.78 9.98
N ASN A 120 -1.05 14.57 10.76
CA ASN A 120 -2.20 15.47 10.92
C ASN A 120 -2.97 15.74 9.61
N PHE A 121 -3.01 14.80 8.66
CA PHE A 121 -3.87 14.94 7.49
C PHE A 121 -5.34 14.84 7.89
N ARG A 122 -6.15 15.80 7.42
CA ARG A 122 -7.59 15.86 7.70
C ARG A 122 -8.42 15.12 6.66
N ARG A 123 -7.85 14.85 5.49
CA ARG A 123 -8.51 14.19 4.36
C ARG A 123 -7.62 13.08 3.81
N VAL A 124 -8.18 11.88 3.74
CA VAL A 124 -7.54 10.70 3.13
C VAL A 124 -8.38 10.29 1.94
N VAL A 125 -7.79 10.32 0.73
CA VAL A 125 -8.47 9.93 -0.51
C VAL A 125 -7.95 8.57 -0.95
N GLY A 126 -8.84 7.62 -1.22
CA GLY A 126 -8.43 6.33 -1.79
C GLY A 126 -7.97 6.47 -3.25
N SER A 127 -6.91 5.78 -3.64
CA SER A 127 -6.52 5.68 -5.05
C SER A 127 -7.34 4.59 -5.73
N LEU A 128 -8.40 4.99 -6.44
CA LEU A 128 -9.28 4.10 -7.19
C LEU A 128 -9.01 4.23 -8.69
N PRO A 129 -8.62 3.15 -9.37
CA PRO A 129 -8.59 3.10 -10.83
C PRO A 129 -10.01 2.98 -11.40
N ASP A 130 -10.26 3.56 -12.57
CA ASP A 130 -11.53 3.38 -13.29
C ASP A 130 -11.85 1.89 -13.50
N ASN A 131 -13.11 1.51 -13.28
CA ASN A 131 -13.63 0.15 -13.46
C ASN A 131 -12.93 -0.95 -12.63
N ASN A 132 -12.30 -0.62 -11.50
CA ASN A 132 -11.74 -1.62 -10.60
C ASN A 132 -12.67 -1.92 -9.40
N GLU A 133 -13.61 -2.84 -9.57
CA GLU A 133 -14.55 -3.24 -8.51
C GLU A 133 -13.85 -3.83 -7.27
N ALA A 134 -12.72 -4.51 -7.46
CA ALA A 134 -11.93 -5.06 -6.36
C ALA A 134 -11.29 -3.95 -5.52
N ALA A 135 -10.73 -2.93 -6.17
CA ALA A 135 -10.20 -1.76 -5.49
C ALA A 135 -11.31 -0.94 -4.80
N LEU A 136 -12.49 -0.81 -5.42
CA LEU A 136 -13.64 -0.14 -4.80
C LEU A 136 -14.09 -0.86 -3.52
N SER A 137 -14.24 -2.18 -3.58
CA SER A 137 -14.62 -3.00 -2.42
C SER A 137 -13.58 -2.88 -1.31
N PHE A 138 -12.30 -2.93 -1.67
CA PHE A 138 -11.19 -2.76 -0.73
C PHE A 138 -11.20 -1.38 -0.09
N LEU A 139 -11.23 -0.30 -0.86
CA LEU A 139 -11.24 1.07 -0.35
C LEU A 139 -12.49 1.39 0.47
N SER A 140 -13.63 0.76 0.16
CA SER A 140 -14.84 0.88 0.98
C SER A 140 -14.63 0.25 2.36
N ALA A 141 -13.98 -0.92 2.43
CA ALA A 141 -13.61 -1.53 3.71
C ALA A 141 -12.61 -0.64 4.49
N ILE A 142 -11.63 -0.04 3.80
CA ILE A 142 -10.71 0.93 4.42
C ILE A 142 -11.46 2.17 4.92
N GLY A 143 -12.44 2.68 4.18
CA GLY A 143 -13.27 3.81 4.59
C GLY A 143 -14.09 3.52 5.86
N ALA A 144 -14.50 2.27 6.08
CA ALA A 144 -15.14 1.85 7.32
C ALA A 144 -14.16 1.76 8.51
N LEU A 145 -12.88 1.44 8.25
CA LEU A 145 -11.82 1.36 9.27
C LEU A 145 -11.21 2.72 9.61
N ALA A 146 -11.15 3.64 8.65
CA ALA A 146 -10.56 4.97 8.80
C ALA A 146 -10.99 5.72 10.07
N PRO A 147 -12.28 5.84 10.43
CA PRO A 147 -12.68 6.56 11.64
C PRO A 147 -12.26 5.87 12.95
N LEU A 148 -11.94 4.57 12.93
CA LEU A 148 -11.45 3.85 14.11
C LEU A 148 -9.97 4.16 14.39
N ILE A 149 -9.19 4.38 13.33
CA ILE A 149 -7.73 4.56 13.39
C ILE A 149 -7.38 6.05 13.40
N ASN A 150 -8.02 6.82 12.53
CA ASN A 150 -7.84 8.26 12.35
C ASN A 150 -9.20 8.99 12.42
N PRO A 151 -9.80 9.11 13.62
CA PRO A 151 -11.14 9.69 13.82
C PRO A 151 -11.25 11.16 13.42
N ASP A 152 -10.13 11.89 13.42
CA ASP A 152 -10.06 13.30 13.08
C ASP A 152 -9.99 13.55 11.56
N SER A 153 -9.81 12.49 10.76
CA SER A 153 -9.74 12.54 9.31
C SER A 153 -11.02 12.03 8.65
N ARG A 154 -11.34 12.56 7.47
CA ARG A 154 -12.37 12.01 6.59
C ARG A 154 -11.73 11.16 5.51
N PHE A 155 -12.19 9.91 5.38
CA PHE A 155 -11.87 9.08 4.23
C PHE A 155 -12.87 9.34 3.09
N GLU A 156 -12.35 9.60 1.90
CA GLU A 156 -13.14 9.90 0.71
C GLU A 156 -12.73 8.91 -0.41
N LEU A 157 -13.72 8.30 -1.05
CA LEU A 157 -13.50 7.63 -2.33
C LEU A 157 -13.38 8.72 -3.41
N PRO A 158 -12.49 8.57 -4.39
CA PRO A 158 -12.42 9.52 -5.49
C PRO A 158 -13.75 9.45 -6.24
N LEU A 159 -14.30 10.64 -6.53
CA LEU A 159 -15.58 10.81 -7.21
C LEU A 159 -15.47 10.48 -8.70
#